data_AF-F7XNC8-F1
#
_entry.id   AF-F7XNC8-F1
#
_cell.length_a   1.000
_cell.length_b   1.000
_cell.length_c   1.000
_cell.angle_alpha   90.00
_cell.angle_beta   90.00
_cell.angle_gamma   90.00
#
_symmetry.space_group_name_H-M   'P 1'
#
loop_
_entity.id
_entity.type
_entity.pdbx_description
1 polymer ?
#
loop_
_entity_poly.entity_id
_entity_poly.type
_entity_poly.pdbx_seq_one_letter_code
_entity_poly.pdbx_strand_id
1 'polypeptide(L)'
;MKIKRNLLATSAAVTMCSVFLLPYSSSDGFRFNFGYPFPYFTTYDWPSPIAANEILLMRVSIDLFPFLINVILIYLVMHLILSGINKLRSSLSSEKTRN
;
A
#
# COMPACT_ATOMS: atom_id res chain seq x y z
N MET A 1 -7.12 -5.41 -19.89
CA MET A 1 -7.41 -4.26 -18.99
C MET A 1 -6.49 -3.12 -19.38
N LYS A 2 -6.99 -1.92 -19.72
CA LYS A 2 -6.09 -0.78 -20.00
C LYS A 2 -5.50 -0.28 -18.68
N ILE A 3 -4.19 -0.16 -18.58
CA ILE A 3 -3.51 0.33 -17.37
C ILE A 3 -3.82 1.82 -17.22
N LYS A 4 -4.49 2.19 -16.12
CA LYS A 4 -4.75 3.59 -15.78
C LYS A 4 -3.58 4.11 -14.94
N ARG A 5 -2.70 4.92 -15.55
CA ARG A 5 -1.49 5.46 -14.89
C ARG A 5 -1.81 6.18 -13.57
N ASN A 6 -2.86 6.99 -13.54
CA ASN A 6 -3.28 7.70 -12.33
C ASN A 6 -3.67 6.73 -11.22
N LEU A 7 -4.41 5.66 -11.56
CA LEU A 7 -4.81 4.65 -10.59
C LEU A 7 -3.59 3.89 -10.05
N LEU A 8 -2.63 3.55 -10.91
CA LEU A 8 -1.38 2.90 -10.51
C LEU A 8 -0.55 3.79 -9.56
N ALA A 9 -0.42 5.08 -9.87
CA ALA A 9 0.26 6.04 -9.00
C ALA A 9 -0.44 6.17 -7.64
N THR A 10 -1.78 6.24 -7.63
CA THR A 10 -2.56 6.24 -6.39
C THR A 10 -2.36 4.95 -5.60
N SER A 11 -2.35 3.78 -6.26
CA SER A 11 -2.10 2.51 -5.58
C SER A 11 -0.70 2.47 -4.95
N ALA A 12 0.33 2.95 -5.65
CA ALA A 12 1.68 3.05 -5.10
C ALA A 12 1.75 3.97 -3.88
N ALA A 13 1.09 5.14 -3.95
CA ALA A 13 1.02 6.07 -2.83
C ALA A 13 0.28 5.47 -1.63
N VAL A 14 -0.85 4.78 -1.86
CA VAL A 14 -1.60 4.10 -0.79
C VAL A 14 -0.78 2.99 -0.16
N THR A 15 -0.09 2.18 -0.96
CA THR A 15 0.86 1.19 -0.43
C THR A 15 1.87 1.89 0.47
N MET A 16 2.60 2.89 -0.04
CA MET A 16 3.63 3.61 0.72
C MET A 16 3.11 4.18 2.06
N CYS A 17 1.95 4.82 2.05
CA CYS A 17 1.34 5.39 3.27
C CYS A 17 0.83 4.32 4.24
N SER A 18 0.43 3.15 3.75
CA SER A 18 -0.15 2.09 4.59
C SER A 18 0.82 1.55 5.65
N VAL A 19 2.13 1.61 5.40
CA VAL A 19 3.16 1.21 6.38
C VAL A 19 3.07 2.01 7.68
N PHE A 20 2.63 3.27 7.63
CA PHE A 20 2.48 4.11 8.82
C PHE A 20 1.18 3.86 9.58
N LEU A 21 0.21 3.18 8.97
CA LEU A 21 -1.13 2.97 9.53
C LEU A 21 -1.34 1.56 10.04
N LEU A 22 -0.55 0.60 9.56
CA LEU A 22 -0.75 -0.81 9.82
C LEU A 22 0.14 -1.31 10.98
N PRO A 23 -0.37 -2.25 11.79
CA PRO A 23 0.39 -2.81 12.91
C PRO A 23 1.60 -3.61 12.43
N TYR A 24 2.60 -3.72 13.30
CA TYR A 24 3.84 -4.47 13.07
C TYR A 24 3.54 -5.92 12.67
N SER A 25 4.22 -6.42 11.63
CA SER A 25 4.01 -7.80 11.15
C SER A 25 4.86 -8.83 11.89
N SER A 26 6.10 -8.46 12.24
CA SER A 26 7.05 -9.32 12.96
C SER A 26 8.23 -8.50 13.47
N SER A 27 8.80 -8.91 14.61
CA SER A 27 10.02 -8.36 15.18
C SER A 27 10.88 -9.47 15.76
N ASP A 28 12.18 -9.39 15.52
CA ASP A 28 13.21 -10.22 16.18
C ASP A 28 14.04 -9.38 17.17
N GLY A 29 13.46 -8.28 17.69
CA GLY A 29 14.10 -7.34 18.62
C GLY A 29 15.07 -6.36 17.96
N PHE A 30 15.81 -6.78 16.93
CA PHE A 30 16.76 -5.93 16.18
C PHE A 30 16.25 -5.48 14.81
N ARG A 31 15.24 -6.18 14.29
CA ARG A 31 14.65 -5.95 12.97
C ARG A 31 13.14 -5.96 13.08
N PHE A 32 12.49 -4.93 12.54
CA PHE A 32 11.04 -4.81 12.50
C PHE A 32 10.58 -4.75 11.05
N ASN A 33 9.65 -5.64 10.67
CA ASN A 33 9.10 -5.68 9.32
C ASN A 33 7.67 -5.09 9.30
N PHE A 34 7.41 -4.28 8.29
CA PHE A 34 6.17 -3.54 8.08
C PHE A 34 5.68 -3.70 6.65
N GLY A 35 4.41 -3.37 6.47
CA GLY A 35 3.72 -3.46 5.18
C GLY A 35 2.81 -4.66 5.11
N TYR A 36 1.78 -4.52 4.29
CA TYR A 36 0.73 -5.51 4.13
C TYR A 36 0.24 -5.54 2.67
N PRO A 37 -0.24 -6.69 2.16
CA PRO A 37 -0.19 -8.02 2.79
C PRO A 37 1.19 -8.65 2.88
N PHE A 38 2.13 -8.25 2.03
CA PHE A 38 3.51 -8.71 2.08
C PHE A 38 4.40 -7.66 2.76
N PRO A 39 5.15 -7.98 3.81
CA PRO A 39 6.07 -7.02 4.41
C PRO A 39 7.13 -6.59 3.38
N TYR A 40 7.37 -5.29 3.29
CA TYR A 40 8.30 -4.70 2.32
C TYR A 40 9.14 -3.57 2.89
N PHE A 41 8.82 -3.08 4.08
CA PHE A 41 9.55 -2.02 4.75
C PHE A 41 10.15 -2.60 6.03
N THR A 42 11.44 -2.44 6.22
CA THR A 42 12.19 -2.99 7.34
C THR A 42 12.87 -1.85 8.08
N THR A 43 12.82 -1.83 9.40
CA THR A 43 13.66 -0.98 10.23
C THR A 43 14.62 -1.81 11.08
N TYR A 44 15.83 -1.29 11.28
CA TYR A 44 16.90 -1.92 12.06
C TYR A 44 17.22 -1.09 13.32
N ASP A 45 17.74 -1.77 14.34
CA ASP A 45 18.27 -1.17 15.56
C ASP A 45 17.30 -0.24 16.29
N TRP A 46 16.00 -0.56 16.25
CA TRP A 46 14.98 0.15 17.01
C TRP A 46 14.76 -0.56 18.36
N PRO A 47 14.68 0.15 19.52
CA PRO A 47 14.52 1.60 19.70
C PRO A 47 15.84 2.35 19.98
N SER A 48 17.01 1.78 19.67
CA SER A 48 18.29 2.43 19.96
C SER A 48 18.35 3.82 19.30
N PRO A 49 18.80 4.87 20.01
CA PRO A 49 18.87 6.21 19.46
C PRO A 49 19.81 6.25 18.23
N ILE A 50 19.48 7.13 17.28
CA ILE A 50 20.29 7.38 16.07
C ILE A 50 21.57 8.09 16.50
N ALA A 51 22.72 7.55 16.11
CA ALA A 51 24.00 8.18 16.42
C ALA A 51 24.19 9.48 15.63
N ALA A 52 25.00 10.42 16.12
CA ALA A 52 25.19 11.73 15.50
C ALA A 52 25.76 11.67 14.06
N ASN A 53 26.40 10.56 13.70
CA ASN A 53 26.96 10.29 12.38
C ASN A 53 26.05 9.43 11.48
N GLU A 54 24.85 9.07 11.95
CA GLU A 54 23.90 8.24 11.22
C GLU A 54 22.73 9.07 10.69
N ILE A 55 22.17 8.63 9.55
CA ILE A 55 20.93 9.18 9.02
C ILE A 55 19.83 8.12 9.10
N LEU A 56 18.57 8.56 9.21
CA LEU A 56 17.39 7.69 9.25
C LEU A 56 17.38 6.63 8.14
N LEU A 57 17.82 7.01 6.93
CA LEU A 57 17.85 6.12 5.76
C LEU A 57 18.77 4.90 5.96
N MET A 58 19.79 4.99 6.81
CA MET A 58 20.70 3.87 7.09
C MET A 58 20.05 2.75 7.90
N ARG A 59 18.95 3.05 8.61
CA ARG A 59 18.22 2.11 9.45
C ARG A 59 16.93 1.60 8.82
N VAL A 60 16.67 1.98 7.58
CA VAL A 60 15.47 1.59 6.83
C VAL A 60 15.89 0.85 5.59
N SER A 61 15.24 -0.27 5.31
CA SER A 61 15.36 -0.98 4.04
C SER A 61 13.98 -1.20 3.43
N ILE A 62 13.90 -1.03 2.12
CA ILE A 62 12.69 -1.32 1.35
C ILE A 62 13.01 -2.47 0.40
N ASP A 63 12.30 -3.58 0.57
CA ASP A 63 12.35 -4.66 -0.40
C ASP A 63 11.39 -4.35 -1.55
N LEU A 64 11.97 -4.13 -2.72
CA LEU A 64 11.25 -3.67 -3.90
C LEU A 64 10.28 -4.74 -4.43
N PHE A 65 10.64 -6.02 -4.32
CA PHE A 65 9.82 -7.10 -4.87
C PHE A 65 8.45 -7.24 -4.16
N PRO A 66 8.37 -7.44 -2.83
CA PRO A 66 7.10 -7.47 -2.11
C PRO A 66 6.38 -6.12 -2.18
N PHE A 67 7.10 -4.99 -2.23
CA PHE A 67 6.48 -3.68 -2.45
C PHE A 67 5.67 -3.65 -3.75
N LEU A 68 6.27 -4.04 -4.88
CA LEU A 68 5.59 -4.07 -6.18
C LEU A 68 4.39 -5.02 -6.19
N ILE A 69 4.48 -6.17 -5.52
CA ILE A 69 3.35 -7.10 -5.39
C ILE A 69 2.18 -6.42 -4.65
N ASN A 70 2.46 -5.70 -3.55
CA ASN A 70 1.43 -4.98 -2.84
C ASN A 70 0.79 -3.87 -3.69
N VAL A 71 1.59 -3.13 -4.45
CA VAL A 71 1.07 -2.10 -5.38
C VAL A 71 0.12 -2.72 -6.39
N ILE A 72 0.47 -3.87 -6.96
CA ILE A 72 -0.38 -4.60 -7.92
C ILE A 72 -1.68 -5.06 -7.24
N LEU A 73 -1.61 -5.61 -6.03
CA LEU A 73 -2.80 -6.05 -5.29
C LEU A 73 -3.73 -4.88 -4.98
N ILE A 74 -3.21 -3.77 -4.45
CA ILE A 74 -4.01 -2.57 -4.19
C ILE A 74 -4.63 -2.04 -5.49
N TYR A 75 -3.88 -2.02 -6.58
CA TYR A 75 -4.39 -1.63 -7.89
C TYR A 75 -5.56 -2.50 -8.35
N LEU A 76 -5.47 -3.82 -8.20
CA LEU A 76 -6.54 -4.75 -8.55
C LEU A 76 -7.79 -4.51 -7.68
N VAL A 77 -7.62 -4.35 -6.37
CA VAL A 77 -8.72 -4.07 -5.43
C VAL A 77 -9.40 -2.74 -5.79
N MET A 78 -8.63 -1.67 -5.99
CA MET A 78 -9.18 -0.38 -6.39
C MET A 78 -9.92 -0.47 -7.74
N HIS A 79 -9.37 -1.19 -8.71
CA HIS A 79 -10.01 -1.39 -10.00
C HIS A 79 -11.37 -2.12 -9.85
N LEU A 80 -11.43 -3.17 -9.02
CA LEU A 80 -12.67 -3.89 -8.73
C LEU A 80 -13.70 -2.98 -8.05
N ILE A 81 -13.30 -2.19 -7.06
CA ILE A 81 -14.17 -1.22 -6.38
C ILE A 81 -14.74 -0.21 -7.39
N LEU A 82 -13.89 0.41 -8.22
CA LEU A 82 -14.34 1.34 -9.25
C LEU A 82 -15.32 0.70 -10.22
N SER A 83 -15.06 -0.54 -10.64
CA SER A 83 -15.94 -1.28 -11.55
C SER A 83 -17.30 -1.56 -10.89
N GLY A 84 -17.31 -1.94 -9.60
CA GLY A 84 -18.52 -2.17 -8.83
C GLY A 84 -19.36 -0.90 -8.68
N ILE A 85 -18.74 0.22 -8.31
CA ILE A 85 -19.41 1.52 -8.18
C ILE A 85 -20.04 1.95 -9.51
N ASN A 86 -19.31 1.80 -10.63
CA ASN A 86 -19.83 2.16 -11.94
C ASN A 86 -21.05 1.31 -12.33
N LYS A 87 -21.03 0.00 -12.04
CA LYS A 87 -22.15 -0.90 -12.29
C LYS A 87 -23.39 -0.55 -11.45
N LEU A 88 -23.18 -0.20 -10.18
CA LEU A 88 -24.27 0.24 -9.30
C LEU A 88 -24.88 1.55 -9.80
N ARG A 89 -24.04 2.52 -10.18
CA ARG A 89 -24.49 3.81 -10.71
C ARG A 89 -25.31 3.67 -11.99
N SER A 90 -24.91 2.81 -12.92
CA SER A 90 -25.68 2.56 -14.14
C SER A 90 -27.03 1.91 -13.87
N SER A 91 -27.10 1.01 -12.88
CA SER A 91 -28.36 0.37 -12.46
C SER A 91 -29.35 1.41 -11.92
N LEU A 92 -28.90 2.27 -11.01
CA LEU A 92 -29.72 3.33 -10.41
C LEU A 92 -30.19 4.37 -11.44
N SER A 93 -29.34 4.72 -12.41
CA SER A 93 -29.70 5.66 -13.47
C SER A 93 -30.76 5.09 -14.43
N SER A 94 -30.73 3.77 -14.69
CA SER A 94 -31.73 3.09 -15.52
C SER A 94 -33.08 2.96 -14.82
N GLU A 95 -33.09 2.87 -13.49
CA GLU A 95 -34.32 2.83 -12.69
C GLU A 95 -35.00 4.20 -12.65
N LYS A 96 -34.22 5.28 -12.50
CA LYS A 96 -34.74 6.65 -12.51
C LYS A 96 -35.36 7.09 -13.84
N THR A 97 -35.03 6.45 -14.96
CA THR A 97 -35.61 6.77 -16.29
C THR A 97 -36.88 5.98 -16.60
N ARG A 98 -37.23 4.98 -15.78
CA ARG A 98 -38.44 4.15 -15.93
C ARG A 98 -39.62 4.63 -15.09
N ASN A 99 -39.36 5.47 -14.07
CA ASN A 99 -40.37 6.15 -13.25
C ASN A 99 -40.54 7.60 -13.71
#